data_AF-A0A662WH26-F1
#
_entry.id   AF-A0A662WH26-F1
#
_cell.length_a   1.000
_cell.length_b   1.000
_cell.length_c   1.000
_cell.angle_alpha   90.00
_cell.angle_beta   90.00
_cell.angle_gamma   90.00
#
_symmetry.space_group_name_H-M   'P 1'
#
loop_
_entity.id
_entity.type
_entity.pdbx_description
1 polymer ?
#
loop_
_entity_poly.entity_id
_entity_poly.type
_entity_poly.pdbx_seq_one_letter_code
_entity_poly.pdbx_strand_id
1 'polypeptide(L)'
;MLQRLRGLRASVLAARARRYTSVWAASSAGTQDAGSFETDTIYALSSAPGKAGVAVIRISGDQADACLQQLSKVHTLPAPRTYALVHLAHCRAAEAGEFTERAFNNNKVDLVQVEGLADLLSAETEAQRSQALRQLSGDVGEIYEAWRSDLVRCLAYTEAMIDFGDDEDDVTDAAYELAVDR
;
A
#
# COMPACT_ATOMS: atom_id res chain seq x y z
N MET A 1 -2.44 1.59 -46.14
CA MET A 1 -2.71 2.62 -45.10
C MET A 1 -3.00 2.02 -43.70
N LEU A 2 -2.62 0.76 -43.44
CA LEU A 2 -2.86 0.06 -42.16
C LEU A 2 -1.58 -0.64 -41.63
N GLN A 3 -0.40 -0.17 -42.03
CA GLN A 3 0.91 -0.73 -41.59
C GLN A 3 1.87 0.30 -40.98
N ARG A 4 1.43 1.55 -40.72
CA ARG A 4 2.27 2.61 -40.11
C ARG A 4 1.95 2.96 -38.65
N LEU A 5 1.11 2.20 -37.96
CA LEU A 5 0.73 2.46 -36.55
C LEU A 5 1.16 1.37 -35.54
N ARG A 6 2.02 0.43 -35.94
CA ARG A 6 2.57 -0.60 -35.03
C ARG A 6 3.98 -0.32 -34.51
N GLY A 7 4.64 0.76 -34.97
CA GLY A 7 6.05 1.04 -34.66
C GLY A 7 6.33 1.92 -33.44
N LEU A 8 5.32 2.57 -32.85
CA LEU A 8 5.53 3.59 -31.80
C LEU A 8 5.11 3.17 -30.38
N ARG A 9 4.58 1.95 -30.18
CA ARG A 9 4.20 1.43 -28.86
C ARG A 9 5.21 0.45 -28.24
N ALA A 10 6.21 -0.01 -28.99
CA ALA A 10 7.20 -0.97 -28.49
C ALA A 10 8.42 -0.31 -27.80
N SER A 11 8.80 0.91 -28.17
CA SER A 11 10.00 1.56 -27.64
C SER A 11 9.81 2.14 -26.23
N VAL A 12 8.59 2.56 -25.87
CA VAL A 12 8.29 3.12 -24.54
C VAL A 12 8.09 2.01 -23.48
N LEU A 13 7.46 0.88 -23.84
CA LEU A 13 7.36 -0.28 -22.94
C LEU A 13 8.72 -0.97 -22.73
N ALA A 14 9.55 -1.10 -23.77
CA ALA A 14 10.86 -1.73 -23.66
C ALA A 14 11.91 -0.89 -22.89
N ALA A 15 11.68 0.42 -22.73
CA ALA A 15 12.51 1.30 -21.91
C ALA A 15 12.15 1.25 -20.41
N ARG A 16 10.90 0.88 -20.08
CA ARG A 16 10.41 0.77 -18.70
C ARG A 16 10.60 -0.64 -18.11
N ALA A 17 10.55 -1.68 -18.95
CA ALA A 17 10.78 -3.06 -18.51
C ALA A 17 12.26 -3.41 -18.23
N ARG A 18 13.23 -2.66 -18.76
CA ARG A 18 14.67 -2.92 -18.57
C ARG A 18 15.22 -2.48 -17.22
N ARG A 19 14.48 -1.70 -16.42
CA ARG A 19 14.94 -1.27 -15.08
C ARG A 19 14.47 -2.18 -13.94
N TYR A 20 13.53 -3.09 -14.20
CA TYR A 20 13.03 -4.01 -13.20
C TYR A 20 13.77 -5.35 -13.18
N THR A 21 14.37 -5.77 -14.30
CA THR A 21 15.01 -7.09 -14.38
C THR A 21 16.47 -7.13 -13.93
N SER A 22 17.14 -6.00 -13.77
CA SER A 22 18.56 -5.97 -13.36
C SER A 22 18.78 -5.98 -11.84
N VAL A 23 17.76 -5.72 -11.03
CA VAL A 23 17.87 -5.78 -9.56
C VAL A 23 17.66 -7.21 -9.05
N TRP A 24 16.84 -8.01 -9.74
CA TRP A 24 16.47 -9.35 -9.29
C TRP A 24 17.31 -10.50 -9.87
N ALA A 25 18.14 -10.25 -10.89
CA ALA A 25 18.90 -11.31 -11.57
C ALA A 25 20.31 -11.55 -10.99
N ALA A 26 20.77 -10.77 -10.00
CA ALA A 26 22.15 -10.79 -9.51
C ALA A 26 22.31 -11.23 -8.04
N SER A 27 21.36 -11.99 -7.47
CA SER A 27 21.44 -12.41 -6.06
C SER A 27 21.13 -13.89 -5.86
N SER A 28 21.88 -14.78 -6.53
CA SER A 28 21.90 -16.22 -6.24
C SER A 28 23.15 -16.67 -5.47
N ALA A 29 23.86 -15.76 -4.80
CA ALA A 29 24.99 -16.13 -3.96
C ALA A 29 25.16 -15.19 -2.74
N GLY A 30 24.71 -15.67 -1.58
CA GLY A 30 25.32 -15.39 -0.27
C GLY A 30 25.07 -14.02 0.40
N THR A 31 24.41 -14.09 1.55
CA THR A 31 24.58 -13.24 2.76
C THR A 31 23.99 -11.81 2.76
N GLN A 32 22.94 -11.62 3.59
CA GLN A 32 22.48 -10.44 4.36
C GLN A 32 22.62 -9.05 3.70
N ASP A 33 21.54 -8.31 3.44
CA ASP A 33 20.88 -7.48 4.46
C ASP A 33 19.47 -7.08 3.97
N ALA A 34 18.41 -7.61 4.58
CA ALA A 34 17.05 -7.10 4.35
C ALA A 34 16.95 -5.79 5.14
N GLY A 35 17.25 -4.67 4.48
CA GLY A 35 17.36 -3.35 5.08
C GLY A 35 16.20 -3.03 6.03
N SER A 36 16.56 -2.61 7.23
CA SER A 36 15.67 -2.24 8.33
C SER A 36 14.90 -0.95 8.02
N PHE A 37 13.88 -1.02 7.16
CA PHE A 37 13.02 0.14 6.84
C PHE A 37 12.12 0.59 8.02
N GLU A 38 12.09 -0.17 9.10
CA GLU A 38 11.07 -0.05 10.16
C GLU A 38 11.35 1.07 11.18
N THR A 39 12.60 1.53 11.30
CA THR A 39 13.02 2.55 12.30
C THR A 39 13.55 3.86 11.72
N ASP A 40 13.74 3.97 10.41
CA ASP A 40 14.34 5.19 9.83
C ASP A 40 13.34 6.35 9.74
N THR A 41 13.78 7.57 10.03
CA THR A 41 13.01 8.80 9.77
C THR A 41 13.29 9.37 8.39
N ILE A 42 12.23 9.65 7.62
CA ILE A 42 12.28 10.03 6.20
C ILE A 42 11.52 11.29 5.88
N TYR A 43 11.86 11.96 4.76
CA TYR A 43 11.06 13.07 4.21
C TYR A 43 10.84 12.96 2.70
N ALA A 44 9.75 13.46 2.15
CA ALA A 44 9.66 13.72 0.70
C ALA A 44 8.80 14.92 0.35
N LEU A 45 9.05 15.46 -0.84
CA LEU A 45 8.14 16.40 -1.48
C LEU A 45 6.82 15.68 -1.77
N SER A 46 5.75 16.13 -1.13
CA SER A 46 4.38 15.61 -1.26
C SER A 46 3.49 16.47 -2.17
N SER A 47 4.07 17.50 -2.79
CA SER A 47 3.46 18.32 -3.83
C SER A 47 4.14 18.08 -5.18
N ALA A 48 3.51 18.47 -6.29
CA ALA A 48 4.12 18.37 -7.60
C ALA A 48 5.44 19.17 -7.67
N PRO A 49 6.50 18.64 -8.33
CA PRO A 49 7.75 19.37 -8.51
C PRO A 49 7.56 20.56 -9.47
N GLY A 50 8.18 21.69 -9.17
CA GLY A 50 8.12 22.88 -10.02
C GLY A 50 8.02 24.18 -9.23
N LYS A 51 7.80 25.29 -9.94
CA LYS A 51 7.56 26.60 -9.32
C LYS A 51 6.14 26.63 -8.77
N ALA A 52 6.01 26.86 -7.46
CA ALA A 52 4.74 26.97 -6.77
C ALA A 52 4.83 28.03 -5.66
N GLY A 53 3.69 28.61 -5.28
CA GLY A 53 3.63 29.50 -4.11
C GLY A 53 3.77 28.75 -2.78
N VAL A 54 3.47 27.45 -2.77
CA VAL A 54 3.56 26.56 -1.59
C VAL A 54 4.08 25.21 -2.04
N ALA A 55 5.01 24.63 -1.27
CA ALA A 55 5.46 23.25 -1.41
C ALA A 55 5.17 22.50 -0.11
N VAL A 56 4.73 21.24 -0.21
CA VAL A 56 4.46 20.39 0.95
C VAL A 56 5.56 19.36 1.06
N ILE A 57 6.24 19.34 2.21
CA ILE A 57 7.23 18.31 2.54
C ILE A 57 6.67 17.50 3.71
N ARG A 58 6.54 16.19 3.53
CA ARG A 58 6.11 15.27 4.59
C ARG A 58 7.34 14.64 5.24
N ILE A 59 7.30 14.46 6.56
CA ILE A 59 8.31 13.73 7.35
C ILE A 59 7.60 12.60 8.09
N SER A 60 8.23 11.43 8.23
CA SER A 60 7.67 10.28 8.97
C SER A 60 8.75 9.44 9.63
N GLY A 61 8.54 9.03 10.88
CA GLY A 61 9.45 8.19 11.66
C GLY A 61 9.42 8.52 13.14
N ASP A 62 10.11 7.72 13.95
CA ASP A 62 10.26 7.89 15.40
C ASP A 62 11.03 9.17 15.78
N GLN A 63 11.98 9.60 14.94
CA GLN A 63 12.75 10.83 15.08
C GLN A 63 12.12 12.02 14.34
N ALA A 64 10.87 11.93 13.87
CA ALA A 64 10.23 13.04 13.13
C ALA A 64 10.16 14.31 13.99
N ASP A 65 9.85 14.16 15.27
CA ASP A 65 9.82 15.25 16.24
C ASP A 65 11.20 15.87 16.43
N ALA A 66 12.23 15.04 16.60
CA ALA A 66 13.61 15.48 16.71
C ALA A 66 14.10 16.19 15.43
N CYS A 67 13.78 15.66 14.23
CA CYS A 67 14.10 16.31 12.96
C CYS A 67 13.41 17.68 12.91
N LEU A 68 12.12 17.77 13.24
CA LEU A 68 11.38 19.04 13.26
C LEU A 68 12.00 20.05 14.23
N GLN A 69 12.36 19.64 15.45
CA GLN A 69 12.99 20.53 16.43
C GLN A 69 14.36 21.03 15.95
N GLN A 70 15.17 20.17 15.35
CA GLN A 70 16.47 20.53 14.77
C GLN A 70 16.34 21.43 13.55
N LEU A 71 15.43 21.09 12.63
CA LEU A 71 15.11 21.87 11.43
C LEU A 71 14.67 23.27 11.85
N SER A 72 13.71 23.35 12.77
CA SER A 72 13.00 24.58 13.12
C SER A 72 13.69 25.46 14.15
N LYS A 73 14.66 24.89 14.89
CA LYS A 73 15.20 25.43 16.14
C LYS A 73 14.12 25.70 17.22
N VAL A 74 12.94 25.10 17.09
CA VAL A 74 11.87 25.19 18.10
C VAL A 74 11.94 23.97 18.99
N HIS A 75 12.00 24.20 20.30
CA HIS A 75 12.13 23.13 21.30
C HIS A 75 10.78 22.53 21.72
N THR A 76 9.69 23.27 21.54
CA THR A 76 8.33 22.80 21.89
C THR A 76 7.51 22.67 20.63
N LEU A 77 7.21 21.43 20.24
CA LEU A 77 6.35 21.18 19.10
C LEU A 77 4.88 21.51 19.45
N PRO A 78 4.10 21.98 18.48
CA PRO A 78 2.69 22.24 18.69
C PRO A 78 1.93 20.91 18.91
N ALA A 79 0.74 20.99 19.52
CA ALA A 79 -0.06 19.80 19.77
C ALA A 79 -0.41 19.05 18.46
N PRO A 80 -0.55 17.71 18.48
CA PRO A 80 -0.92 16.95 17.29
C PRO A 80 -2.15 17.54 16.57
N ARG A 81 -2.13 17.57 15.23
CA ARG A 81 -3.18 18.13 14.36
C ARG A 81 -3.36 19.66 14.44
N THR A 82 -2.31 20.39 14.83
CA THR A 82 -2.26 21.86 14.73
C THR A 82 -1.12 22.31 13.81
N TYR A 83 -1.10 23.60 13.44
CA TYR A 83 -0.10 24.19 12.56
C TYR A 83 0.75 25.22 13.30
N ALA A 84 2.04 25.31 12.94
CA ALA A 84 2.96 26.33 13.41
C ALA A 84 3.85 26.80 12.25
N LEU A 85 4.25 28.08 12.28
CA LEU A 85 5.16 28.66 11.29
C LEU A 85 6.59 28.63 11.83
N VAL A 86 7.52 28.05 11.06
CA VAL A 86 8.92 27.83 11.47
C VAL A 86 9.88 27.79 10.28
N HIS A 87 11.17 28.05 10.51
CA HIS A 87 12.25 28.05 9.50
C HIS A 87 13.08 26.77 9.57
N LEU A 88 13.27 26.02 8.47
CA LEU A 88 13.76 24.62 8.50
C LEU A 88 15.24 24.42 8.05
N ALA A 89 15.97 23.45 8.64
CA ALA A 89 17.27 22.86 8.21
C ALA A 89 17.43 21.30 8.36
N HIS A 90 17.64 20.56 7.25
CA HIS A 90 18.04 19.12 7.10
C HIS A 90 17.12 17.94 7.54
N CYS A 91 16.87 16.97 6.63
CA CYS A 91 16.45 15.55 6.89
C CYS A 91 16.97 14.64 5.72
N ARG A 92 16.65 13.32 5.65
CA ARG A 92 16.96 12.36 4.52
C ARG A 92 15.80 12.15 3.52
N ALA A 93 16.07 12.25 2.21
CA ALA A 93 15.05 12.10 1.17
C ALA A 93 14.49 10.67 1.15
N ALA A 94 13.18 10.55 1.02
CA ALA A 94 12.45 9.29 0.93
C ALA A 94 12.53 8.74 -0.48
N GLU A 95 12.38 7.43 -0.57
CA GLU A 95 12.29 6.73 -1.83
C GLU A 95 10.88 6.85 -2.45
N ALA A 96 10.77 6.47 -3.72
CA ALA A 96 9.50 6.54 -4.44
C ALA A 96 8.49 5.56 -3.83
N GLY A 97 7.40 6.09 -3.28
CA GLY A 97 6.33 5.28 -2.67
C GLY A 97 6.56 4.90 -1.21
N GLU A 98 7.69 5.28 -0.59
CA GLU A 98 8.07 4.84 0.77
C GLU A 98 7.02 5.21 1.84
N PHE A 99 6.30 6.32 1.68
CA PHE A 99 5.20 6.68 2.58
C PHE A 99 4.00 5.75 2.49
N THR A 100 3.65 5.33 1.28
CA THR A 100 2.52 4.42 1.02
C THR A 100 2.89 3.01 1.48
N GLU A 101 4.12 2.57 1.22
CA GLU A 101 4.67 1.31 1.72
C GLU A 101 4.66 1.25 3.25
N ARG A 102 5.13 2.30 3.92
CA ARG A 102 5.05 2.37 5.39
C ARG A 102 3.61 2.38 5.90
N ALA A 103 2.68 2.99 5.20
CA ALA A 103 1.26 2.95 5.59
C ALA A 103 0.71 1.53 5.48
N PHE A 104 1.07 0.81 4.42
CA PHE A 104 0.71 -0.60 4.21
C PHE A 104 1.31 -1.51 5.27
N ASN A 105 2.63 -1.45 5.50
CA ASN A 105 3.32 -2.29 6.50
C ASN A 105 2.81 -2.05 7.93
N ASN A 106 2.35 -0.83 8.23
CA ASN A 106 1.74 -0.49 9.52
C ASN A 106 0.24 -0.79 9.60
N ASN A 107 -0.32 -1.59 8.69
CA ASN A 107 -1.74 -1.97 8.62
C ASN A 107 -2.69 -0.76 8.64
N LYS A 108 -2.26 0.39 8.13
CA LYS A 108 -3.11 1.59 8.03
C LYS A 108 -3.91 1.62 6.72
N VAL A 109 -3.46 0.88 5.72
CA VAL A 109 -4.09 0.71 4.41
C VAL A 109 -3.85 -0.71 3.92
N ASP A 110 -4.77 -1.26 3.16
CA ASP A 110 -4.61 -2.55 2.46
C ASP A 110 -4.07 -2.37 1.02
N LEU A 111 -3.79 -3.48 0.32
CA LEU A 111 -3.28 -3.44 -1.06
C LEU A 111 -4.27 -2.82 -2.06
N VAL A 112 -5.58 -3.06 -1.89
CA VAL A 112 -6.63 -2.53 -2.77
C VAL A 112 -6.72 -1.00 -2.61
N GLN A 113 -6.57 -0.51 -1.38
CA GLN A 113 -6.54 0.92 -1.08
C GLN A 113 -5.26 1.58 -1.63
N VAL A 114 -4.11 0.90 -1.58
CA VAL A 114 -2.86 1.37 -2.21
C VAL A 114 -3.01 1.50 -3.72
N GLU A 115 -3.64 0.53 -4.38
CA GLU A 115 -3.94 0.58 -5.81
C GLU A 115 -4.95 1.71 -6.12
N GLY A 116 -6.02 1.82 -5.34
CA GLY A 116 -7.00 2.90 -5.45
C GLY A 116 -6.37 4.30 -5.29
N LEU A 117 -5.35 4.45 -4.44
CA LEU A 117 -4.59 5.69 -4.33
C LEU A 117 -3.80 6.01 -5.61
N ALA A 118 -3.15 4.99 -6.21
CA ALA A 118 -2.40 5.17 -7.45
C ALA A 118 -3.32 5.51 -8.64
N ASP A 119 -4.47 4.86 -8.72
CA ASP A 119 -5.51 5.15 -9.71
C ASP A 119 -6.08 6.56 -9.51
N LEU A 120 -6.28 6.99 -8.26
CA LEU A 120 -6.79 8.33 -7.96
C LEU A 120 -5.80 9.42 -8.39
N LEU A 121 -4.51 9.22 -8.15
CA LEU A 121 -3.45 10.15 -8.56
C LEU A 121 -3.29 10.25 -10.08
N SER A 122 -3.65 9.20 -10.82
CA SER A 122 -3.52 9.11 -12.27
C SER A 122 -4.84 9.33 -13.03
N ALA A 123 -5.94 9.55 -12.32
CA ALA A 123 -7.27 9.71 -12.92
C ALA A 123 -7.33 10.91 -13.87
N GLU A 124 -7.72 10.65 -15.12
CA GLU A 124 -7.92 11.69 -16.15
C GLU A 124 -9.41 12.05 -16.33
N THR A 125 -10.31 11.18 -15.84
CA THR A 125 -11.76 11.33 -15.97
C THR A 125 -12.44 11.29 -14.60
N GLU A 126 -13.60 11.95 -14.48
CA GLU A 126 -14.37 11.91 -13.24
C GLU A 126 -14.85 10.50 -12.89
N ALA A 127 -15.10 9.66 -13.91
CA ALA A 127 -15.44 8.25 -13.71
C ALA A 127 -14.30 7.49 -13.03
N GLN A 128 -13.06 7.61 -13.53
CA GLN A 128 -11.87 7.01 -12.91
C GLN A 128 -11.65 7.54 -11.50
N ARG A 129 -11.78 8.86 -11.30
CA ARG A 129 -11.66 9.49 -9.97
C ARG A 129 -12.66 8.91 -8.98
N SER A 130 -13.94 8.81 -9.37
CA SER A 130 -15.01 8.28 -8.52
C SER A 130 -14.82 6.78 -8.20
N GLN A 131 -14.32 6.00 -9.15
CA GLN A 131 -14.00 4.59 -8.95
C GLN A 131 -12.82 4.42 -7.99
N ALA A 132 -11.74 5.16 -8.22
CA ALA A 132 -10.54 5.12 -7.38
C ALA A 132 -10.85 5.54 -5.94
N LEU A 133 -11.72 6.53 -5.74
CA LEU A 133 -12.20 6.93 -4.41
C LEU A 133 -12.94 5.80 -3.68
N ARG A 134 -13.80 5.03 -4.36
CA ARG A 134 -14.48 3.88 -3.73
C ARG A 134 -13.52 2.79 -3.29
N GLN A 135 -12.52 2.49 -4.12
CA GLN A 135 -11.48 1.51 -3.76
C GLN A 135 -10.63 2.01 -2.59
N LEU A 136 -10.25 3.30 -2.60
CA LEU A 136 -9.48 3.93 -1.54
C LEU A 136 -10.23 3.98 -0.19
N SER A 137 -11.56 4.14 -0.21
CA SER A 137 -12.39 4.14 1.00
C SER A 137 -12.42 2.78 1.72
N GLY A 138 -12.05 1.70 1.04
CA GLY A 138 -12.04 0.34 1.61
C GLY A 138 -13.30 -0.49 1.29
N ASP A 139 -14.29 0.08 0.59
CA ASP A 139 -15.56 -0.59 0.24
C ASP A 139 -15.34 -1.98 -0.40
N VAL A 140 -14.31 -2.09 -1.24
CA VAL A 140 -13.96 -3.33 -1.93
C VAL A 140 -13.28 -4.33 -1.00
N GLY A 141 -12.47 -3.86 -0.05
CA GLY A 141 -11.82 -4.68 0.96
C GLY A 141 -12.85 -5.37 1.86
N GLU A 142 -13.92 -4.67 2.25
CA GLU A 142 -15.01 -5.25 3.05
C GLU A 142 -15.71 -6.42 2.35
N ILE A 143 -15.92 -6.32 1.03
CA ILE A 143 -16.52 -7.40 0.23
C ILE A 143 -15.62 -8.63 0.21
N TYR A 144 -14.31 -8.43 -0.02
CA TYR A 144 -13.35 -9.54 -0.02
C TYR A 144 -13.21 -10.19 1.35
N GLU A 145 -13.21 -9.42 2.42
CA GLU A 145 -13.16 -9.95 3.79
C GLU A 145 -14.41 -10.76 4.14
N ALA A 146 -15.59 -10.34 3.67
CA ALA A 146 -16.81 -11.11 3.82
C ALA A 146 -16.71 -12.47 3.12
N TRP A 147 -16.30 -12.50 1.84
CA TRP A 147 -16.11 -13.74 1.10
C TRP A 147 -15.01 -14.62 1.70
N ARG A 148 -13.90 -14.03 2.15
CA ARG A 148 -12.81 -14.75 2.80
C ARG A 148 -13.30 -15.42 4.09
N SER A 149 -14.12 -14.73 4.89
CA SER A 149 -14.72 -15.29 6.10
C SER A 149 -15.59 -16.50 5.80
N ASP A 150 -16.41 -16.44 4.75
CA ASP A 150 -17.26 -17.56 4.33
C ASP A 150 -16.43 -18.75 3.83
N LEU A 151 -15.41 -18.51 3.00
CA LEU A 151 -14.52 -19.55 2.50
C LEU A 151 -13.71 -20.23 3.60
N VAL A 152 -13.17 -19.46 4.55
CA VAL A 152 -12.43 -20.02 5.69
C VAL A 152 -13.34 -20.87 6.57
N ARG A 153 -14.61 -20.48 6.74
CA ARG A 153 -15.60 -21.27 7.47
C ARG A 153 -15.86 -22.61 6.80
N CYS A 154 -16.09 -22.61 5.49
CA CYS A 154 -16.30 -23.84 4.72
C CYS A 154 -15.05 -24.73 4.71
N LEU A 155 -13.85 -24.14 4.66
CA LEU A 155 -12.60 -24.86 4.73
C LEU A 155 -12.43 -25.53 6.10
N ALA A 156 -12.66 -24.80 7.19
CA ALA A 156 -12.58 -25.35 8.54
C ALA A 156 -13.56 -26.51 8.75
N TYR A 157 -14.76 -26.43 8.17
CA TYR A 157 -15.74 -27.51 8.23
C TYR A 157 -15.28 -28.75 7.46
N THR A 158 -14.79 -28.56 6.24
CA THR A 158 -14.25 -29.66 5.43
C THR A 158 -13.05 -30.33 6.12
N GLU A 159 -12.15 -29.55 6.72
CA GLU A 159 -11.00 -30.07 7.46
C GLU A 159 -11.46 -30.90 8.66
N ALA A 160 -12.45 -30.41 9.43
CA ALA A 160 -13.00 -31.17 10.55
C ALA A 160 -13.67 -32.48 10.10
N MET A 161 -14.37 -32.49 8.97
CA MET A 161 -14.95 -33.73 8.42
C MET A 161 -13.87 -34.74 7.99
N ILE A 162 -12.74 -34.27 7.46
CA ILE A 162 -11.63 -35.14 7.07
C ILE A 162 -10.92 -35.70 8.31
N ASP A 163 -10.65 -34.86 9.30
CA ASP A 163 -9.89 -35.22 10.49
C ASP A 163 -10.68 -36.10 11.48
N PHE A 164 -12.01 -35.97 11.52
CA PHE A 164 -12.87 -36.65 12.51
C PHE A 164 -13.99 -37.50 11.89
N GLY A 165 -14.03 -37.67 10.56
CA GLY A 165 -15.13 -38.33 9.85
C GLY A 165 -15.33 -39.82 10.14
N ASP A 166 -14.35 -40.49 10.75
CA ASP A 166 -14.42 -41.91 11.13
C ASP A 166 -14.86 -42.12 12.60
N ASP A 167 -14.94 -41.05 13.41
CA ASP A 167 -15.49 -41.10 14.77
C ASP A 167 -17.01 -40.76 14.70
N GLU A 168 -17.84 -41.80 14.70
CA GLU A 168 -19.30 -41.75 14.51
C GLU A 168 -20.02 -40.76 15.46
N ASP A 169 -20.95 -39.98 14.87
CA ASP A 169 -22.13 -39.28 15.45
C ASP A 169 -22.09 -37.81 15.92
N ASP A 170 -20.96 -37.11 16.04
CA ASP A 170 -20.98 -35.75 16.66
C ASP A 170 -20.98 -34.54 15.70
N VAL A 171 -20.89 -34.74 14.37
CA VAL A 171 -20.99 -33.64 13.39
C VAL A 171 -22.28 -33.75 12.56
N THR A 172 -23.41 -33.96 13.24
CA THR A 172 -24.70 -34.16 12.57
C THR A 172 -25.43 -32.85 12.27
N ASP A 173 -25.71 -32.69 10.98
CA ASP A 173 -26.86 -32.04 10.35
C ASP A 173 -26.98 -30.51 10.38
N ALA A 174 -26.68 -29.83 11.49
CA ALA A 174 -26.93 -28.39 11.60
C ALA A 174 -26.04 -27.52 10.68
N ALA A 175 -24.81 -27.95 10.42
CA ALA A 175 -23.88 -27.24 9.54
C ALA A 175 -24.15 -27.51 8.05
N TYR A 176 -24.69 -28.68 7.72
CA TYR A 176 -25.03 -29.07 6.34
C TYR A 176 -26.29 -28.34 5.87
N GLU A 177 -27.32 -28.21 6.72
CA GLU A 177 -28.53 -27.43 6.40
C GLU A 177 -28.23 -25.93 6.18
N LEU A 178 -27.29 -25.36 6.94
CA LEU A 178 -26.92 -23.94 6.85
C LEU A 178 -26.15 -23.58 5.57
N ALA A 179 -25.48 -24.55 4.94
CA ALA A 179 -24.74 -24.38 3.70
C ALA A 179 -25.60 -24.62 2.44
N VAL A 180 -26.66 -25.42 2.56
CA VAL A 180 -27.56 -25.75 1.44
C VAL A 180 -28.67 -24.71 1.26
N ASP A 181 -29.01 -23.92 2.29
CA ASP A 181 -30.14 -22.97 2.25
C ASP A 181 -29.77 -21.49 1.98
N ARG A 182 -28.79 -21.23 1.08
CA ARG A 182 -28.54 -19.87 0.55
C ARG A 182 -28.32 -19.81 -0.96
#